data_AF-A0A2P5P9V1-F1
#
_entry.id   AF-A0A2P5P9V1-F1
#
_cell.length_a   1.000
_cell.length_b   1.000
_cell.length_c   1.000
_cell.angle_alpha   90.00
_cell.angle_beta   90.00
_cell.angle_gamma   90.00
#
_symmetry.space_group_name_H-M   'P 1'
#
loop_
_entity.id
_entity.type
_entity.pdbx_description
1 polymer ?
#
loop_
_entity_poly.entity_id
_entity_poly.type
_entity_poly.pdbx_seq_one_letter_code
_entity_poly.pdbx_strand_id
1 'polypeptide(L)'
;PPAITLTAPDDVAGINSIAGALSYDGRQPPYKLYPGGASVKLVNNPAAGDVTWARLIAFIESDATDHNAYIPDRYMCGSFAMDLHNDAEEADIKAAWVAIDFYGEDVGHAATAFMTTDRGLVIIDDTSSYDVARQDISSNAVGSFDKVAYIAIGQDYGVVPLEVASSPLYNYYLSYLDNFRLFEQKRDTYEADATAYEQALGGRIRLKEPEYTYFANWHDRLQAE
;
A
#
# COMPACT_ATOMS: atom_id res chain seq x y z
N PRO A 1 -15.39 -1.30 -29.33
CA PRO A 1 -15.98 -2.39 -28.52
C PRO A 1 -16.48 -1.84 -27.17
N PRO A 2 -17.60 -2.32 -26.61
CA PRO A 2 -18.07 -1.95 -25.27
C PRO A 2 -17.09 -2.46 -24.18
N ALA A 3 -17.14 -1.89 -22.97
CA ALA A 3 -16.38 -2.40 -21.82
C ALA A 3 -16.70 -3.89 -21.58
N ILE A 4 -15.69 -4.67 -21.19
CA ILE A 4 -15.86 -6.10 -20.88
C ILE A 4 -15.81 -6.25 -19.37
N THR A 5 -16.81 -6.91 -18.79
CA THR A 5 -16.75 -7.27 -17.38
C THR A 5 -15.74 -8.38 -17.18
N LEU A 6 -14.76 -8.16 -16.30
CA LEU A 6 -13.79 -9.17 -15.92
C LEU A 6 -14.50 -10.30 -15.19
N THR A 7 -14.41 -11.49 -15.77
CA THR A 7 -14.75 -12.73 -15.09
C THR A 7 -13.64 -13.04 -14.10
N ALA A 8 -14.01 -13.64 -12.97
CA ALA A 8 -13.05 -14.27 -12.08
C ALA A 8 -12.08 -15.17 -12.88
N PRO A 9 -10.76 -15.09 -12.71
CA PRO A 9 -9.93 -16.24 -13.00
C PRO A 9 -10.31 -17.38 -12.05
N ASP A 10 -10.23 -18.62 -12.53
CA ASP A 10 -10.63 -19.83 -11.80
C ASP A 10 -10.14 -19.83 -10.34
N ASP A 11 -11.09 -20.13 -9.48
CA ASP A 11 -11.27 -20.03 -8.03
C ASP A 11 -10.25 -20.77 -7.14
N VAL A 12 -9.04 -21.02 -7.63
CA VAL A 12 -8.06 -21.88 -6.95
C VAL A 12 -7.16 -21.11 -5.95
N ALA A 13 -7.15 -19.77 -5.93
CA ALA A 13 -6.14 -19.00 -5.18
C ALA A 13 -6.63 -17.84 -4.28
N GLY A 14 -7.87 -17.86 -3.79
CA GLY A 14 -8.38 -16.84 -2.85
C GLY A 14 -9.32 -15.85 -3.53
N ILE A 15 -10.11 -15.14 -2.71
CA ILE A 15 -11.25 -14.32 -3.14
C ILE A 15 -10.87 -13.42 -4.32
N ASN A 16 -11.67 -13.48 -5.38
CA ASN A 16 -11.55 -12.63 -6.55
C ASN A 16 -11.47 -11.14 -6.13
N SER A 17 -10.29 -10.54 -6.29
CA SER A 17 -10.03 -9.16 -5.89
C SER A 17 -10.76 -8.13 -6.77
N ILE A 18 -11.08 -8.46 -8.03
CA ILE A 18 -11.72 -7.51 -8.96
C ILE A 18 -12.76 -8.14 -9.90
N ALA A 19 -13.28 -9.33 -9.62
CA ALA A 19 -14.33 -9.91 -10.45
C ALA A 19 -15.56 -9.00 -10.48
N GLY A 20 -16.03 -8.67 -11.69
CA GLY A 20 -17.07 -7.65 -11.89
C GLY A 20 -16.55 -6.28 -12.32
N ALA A 21 -15.23 -6.04 -12.27
CA ALA A 21 -14.64 -4.80 -12.77
C ALA A 21 -14.78 -4.67 -14.29
N LEU A 22 -14.84 -3.43 -14.78
CA LEU A 22 -14.93 -3.13 -16.21
C LEU A 22 -13.54 -2.97 -16.82
N SER A 23 -13.25 -3.73 -17.88
CA SER A 23 -12.02 -3.61 -18.67
C SER A 23 -12.25 -2.81 -19.95
N TYR A 24 -11.35 -1.86 -20.18
CA TYR A 24 -11.25 -1.02 -21.36
C TYR A 24 -10.03 -1.40 -22.21
N ASP A 25 -9.67 -2.68 -22.28
CA ASP A 25 -8.52 -3.13 -23.06
C ASP A 25 -8.50 -2.60 -24.50
N GLY A 26 -7.31 -2.22 -24.96
CA GLY A 26 -7.03 -1.69 -26.30
C GLY A 26 -7.58 -0.29 -26.61
N ARG A 27 -7.99 0.50 -25.60
CA ARG A 27 -8.51 1.87 -25.79
C ARG A 27 -8.18 2.78 -24.61
N GLN A 28 -8.26 4.07 -24.85
CA GLN A 28 -8.20 5.08 -23.79
C GLN A 28 -9.42 4.96 -22.88
N PRO A 29 -9.25 4.99 -21.56
CA PRO A 29 -10.37 4.93 -20.63
C PRO A 29 -11.11 6.28 -20.59
N PRO A 30 -12.41 6.30 -20.24
CA PRO A 30 -13.23 7.52 -20.28
C PRO A 30 -13.04 8.45 -19.06
N TYR A 31 -11.98 8.26 -18.27
CA TYR A 31 -11.77 8.96 -17.00
C TYR A 31 -10.90 10.21 -17.16
N LYS A 32 -10.90 11.05 -16.12
CA LYS A 32 -10.08 12.26 -16.01
C LYS A 32 -9.08 12.09 -14.87
N LEU A 33 -7.94 12.78 -14.96
CA LEU A 33 -6.86 12.71 -13.96
C LEU A 33 -7.27 13.29 -12.60
N TYR A 34 -8.24 14.19 -12.59
CA TYR A 34 -8.83 14.84 -11.41
C TYR A 34 -10.16 15.51 -11.82
N PRO A 35 -11.01 15.93 -10.86
CA PRO A 35 -12.27 16.60 -11.16
C PRO A 35 -12.09 17.81 -12.07
N GLY A 36 -12.76 17.81 -13.23
CA GLY A 36 -12.63 18.88 -14.23
C GLY A 36 -11.34 18.88 -15.06
N GLY A 37 -10.39 17.98 -14.76
CA GLY A 37 -9.09 17.88 -15.43
C GLY A 37 -9.09 17.32 -16.84
N ALA A 38 -7.87 17.10 -17.35
CA ALA A 38 -7.63 16.44 -18.62
C ALA A 38 -8.05 14.96 -18.56
N SER A 39 -8.40 14.39 -19.71
CA SER A 39 -8.61 12.94 -19.86
C SER A 39 -7.31 12.18 -19.61
N VAL A 40 -7.43 10.98 -19.04
CA VAL A 40 -6.34 10.00 -18.96
C VAL A 40 -5.80 9.71 -20.37
N LYS A 41 -4.47 9.62 -20.50
CA LYS A 41 -3.78 9.32 -21.75
C LYS A 41 -2.70 8.25 -21.53
N LEU A 42 -3.05 7.02 -21.85
CA LEU A 42 -2.19 5.85 -21.75
C LEU A 42 -1.37 5.66 -23.03
N VAL A 43 -0.07 5.42 -22.90
CA VAL A 43 0.83 5.08 -24.01
C VAL A 43 1.17 3.60 -23.93
N ASN A 44 0.38 2.77 -24.60
CA ASN A 44 0.59 1.32 -24.56
C ASN A 44 1.72 0.92 -25.53
N ASN A 45 2.63 0.07 -25.06
CA ASN A 45 3.68 -0.57 -25.82
C ASN A 45 3.22 -1.99 -26.22
N PRO A 46 2.97 -2.27 -27.51
CA PRO A 46 2.54 -3.60 -27.97
C PRO A 46 3.56 -4.72 -27.71
N ALA A 47 4.82 -4.39 -27.41
CA ALA A 47 5.86 -5.35 -27.05
C ALA A 47 5.98 -5.58 -25.54
N ALA A 48 5.34 -4.75 -24.71
CA ALA A 48 5.38 -4.90 -23.26
C ALA A 48 4.69 -6.20 -22.83
N GLY A 49 5.26 -6.83 -21.81
CA GLY A 49 4.81 -8.15 -21.34
C GLY A 49 4.65 -8.22 -19.83
N ASP A 50 3.99 -9.29 -19.39
CA ASP A 50 3.88 -9.64 -17.98
C ASP A 50 5.27 -10.03 -17.45
N VAL A 51 5.63 -9.57 -16.24
CA VAL A 51 6.94 -9.82 -15.62
C VAL A 51 6.82 -10.62 -14.32
N THR A 52 7.93 -11.12 -13.79
CA THR A 52 7.92 -11.72 -12.45
C THR A 52 7.68 -10.66 -11.38
N TRP A 53 7.15 -11.05 -10.22
CA TRP A 53 7.03 -10.17 -9.06
C TRP A 53 8.35 -9.47 -8.74
N ALA A 54 9.46 -10.21 -8.72
CA ALA A 54 10.77 -9.62 -8.42
C ALA A 54 11.19 -8.53 -9.43
N ARG A 55 10.87 -8.72 -10.72
CA ARG A 55 11.14 -7.70 -11.74
C ARG A 55 10.21 -6.51 -11.60
N LEU A 56 8.95 -6.73 -11.25
CA LEU A 56 8.00 -5.65 -10.95
C LEU A 56 8.50 -4.79 -9.79
N ILE A 57 8.83 -5.39 -8.63
CA ILE A 57 9.32 -4.65 -7.47
C ILE A 57 10.57 -3.83 -7.81
N ALA A 58 11.54 -4.43 -8.50
CA ALA A 58 12.75 -3.71 -8.90
C ALA A 58 12.47 -2.55 -9.88
N PHE A 59 11.40 -2.63 -10.67
CA PHE A 59 10.95 -1.51 -11.50
C PHE A 59 10.32 -0.41 -10.65
N ILE A 60 9.36 -0.75 -9.79
CA ILE A 60 8.70 0.20 -8.90
C ILE A 60 9.71 0.95 -8.03
N GLU A 61 10.67 0.25 -7.41
CA GLU A 61 11.73 0.87 -6.60
C GLU A 61 12.68 1.80 -7.39
N SER A 62 12.73 1.66 -8.71
CA SER A 62 13.56 2.50 -9.59
C SER A 62 12.79 3.65 -10.23
N ASP A 63 11.47 3.53 -10.27
CA ASP A 63 10.55 4.56 -10.73
C ASP A 63 10.55 5.72 -9.72
N ALA A 64 10.25 6.93 -10.18
CA ALA A 64 10.28 8.13 -9.35
C ALA A 64 8.93 8.84 -9.30
N THR A 65 7.85 8.21 -9.78
CA THR A 65 6.52 8.80 -9.83
C THR A 65 6.02 9.12 -8.42
N ASP A 66 6.32 8.25 -7.45
CA ASP A 66 5.97 8.38 -6.04
C ASP A 66 6.62 9.59 -5.34
N HIS A 67 7.72 10.12 -5.90
CA HIS A 67 8.39 11.33 -5.43
C HIS A 67 7.74 12.63 -5.92
N ASN A 68 6.80 12.56 -6.86
CA ASN A 68 6.05 13.73 -7.30
C ASN A 68 5.15 14.25 -6.17
N ALA A 69 4.99 15.56 -6.07
CA ALA A 69 4.11 16.16 -5.08
C ALA A 69 2.64 15.95 -5.47
N TYR A 70 1.81 15.54 -4.51
CA TYR A 70 0.36 15.57 -4.68
C TYR A 70 -0.12 17.03 -4.75
N ILE A 71 -0.75 17.41 -5.85
CA ILE A 71 -1.29 18.76 -6.07
C ILE A 71 -2.80 18.66 -6.33
N PRO A 72 -3.64 19.11 -5.39
CA PRO A 72 -5.09 19.11 -5.57
C PRO A 72 -5.52 19.77 -6.88
N ASP A 73 -6.48 19.15 -7.56
CA ASP A 73 -7.05 19.60 -8.84
C ASP A 73 -6.02 19.84 -9.96
N ARG A 74 -4.82 19.24 -9.86
CA ARG A 74 -3.78 19.35 -10.91
C ARG A 74 -2.97 18.08 -11.11
N TYR A 75 -2.53 17.45 -10.03
CA TYR A 75 -1.71 16.24 -10.03
C TYR A 75 -2.14 15.39 -8.83
N MET A 76 -3.19 14.60 -9.04
CA MET A 76 -3.79 13.72 -8.03
C MET A 76 -3.54 12.26 -8.45
N CYS A 77 -4.07 11.29 -7.69
CA CYS A 77 -3.89 9.85 -7.95
C CYS A 77 -4.05 9.43 -9.42
N GLY A 78 -4.98 10.05 -10.17
CA GLY A 78 -5.14 9.76 -11.60
C GLY A 78 -3.90 10.08 -12.44
N SER A 79 -3.17 11.13 -12.08
CA SER A 79 -1.88 11.51 -12.69
C SER A 79 -0.76 10.55 -12.31
N PHE A 80 -0.59 10.23 -11.03
CA PHE A 80 0.39 9.24 -10.55
C PHE A 80 0.23 7.91 -11.30
N ALA A 81 -0.98 7.34 -11.25
CA ALA A 81 -1.27 6.08 -11.92
C ALA A 81 -1.07 6.13 -13.45
N MET A 82 -1.27 7.29 -14.09
CA MET A 82 -1.04 7.44 -15.53
C MET A 82 0.45 7.47 -15.85
N ASP A 83 1.24 8.19 -15.06
CA ASP A 83 2.68 8.32 -15.26
C ASP A 83 3.38 6.98 -14.98
N LEU A 84 3.09 6.33 -13.84
CA LEU A 84 3.60 4.98 -13.54
C LEU A 84 3.23 3.94 -14.60
N HIS A 85 2.00 3.99 -15.13
CA HIS A 85 1.60 3.13 -16.25
C HIS A 85 2.47 3.35 -17.49
N ASN A 86 2.67 4.61 -17.88
CA ASN A 86 3.40 4.94 -19.10
C ASN A 86 4.90 4.63 -18.96
N ASP A 87 5.47 4.87 -17.79
CA ASP A 87 6.87 4.56 -17.48
C ASP A 87 7.11 3.03 -17.47
N ALA A 88 6.13 2.25 -16.99
CA ALA A 88 6.18 0.79 -17.08
C ALA A 88 6.14 0.28 -18.52
N GLU A 89 5.22 0.81 -19.34
CA GLU A 89 5.10 0.44 -20.75
C GLU A 89 6.37 0.82 -21.55
N GLU A 90 7.01 1.95 -21.22
CA GLU A 90 8.32 2.34 -21.76
C GLU A 90 9.44 1.37 -21.31
N ALA A 91 9.33 0.79 -20.12
CA ALA A 91 10.24 -0.24 -19.59
C ALA A 91 9.93 -1.68 -20.07
N ASP A 92 9.07 -1.84 -21.10
CA ASP A 92 8.58 -3.11 -21.63
C ASP A 92 7.76 -3.96 -20.62
N ILE A 93 7.19 -3.31 -19.60
CA ILE A 93 6.34 -3.94 -18.57
C ILE A 93 4.88 -3.59 -18.85
N LYS A 94 4.05 -4.62 -19.06
CA LYS A 94 2.64 -4.42 -19.37
C LYS A 94 1.89 -3.92 -18.13
N ALA A 95 1.17 -2.82 -18.29
CA ALA A 95 0.44 -2.16 -17.21
C ALA A 95 -1.03 -1.91 -17.58
N ALA A 96 -1.82 -1.57 -16.56
CA ALA A 96 -3.18 -1.08 -16.73
C ALA A 96 -3.44 0.06 -15.73
N TRP A 97 -4.14 1.11 -16.16
CA TRP A 97 -4.63 2.15 -15.28
C TRP A 97 -5.97 1.73 -14.66
N VAL A 98 -6.09 1.85 -13.33
CA VAL A 98 -7.24 1.39 -12.56
C VAL A 98 -7.99 2.59 -11.97
N ALA A 99 -9.29 2.71 -12.27
CA ALA A 99 -10.20 3.56 -11.49
C ALA A 99 -10.87 2.73 -10.39
N ILE A 100 -11.03 3.35 -9.22
CA ILE A 100 -11.62 2.75 -8.03
C ILE A 100 -12.72 3.66 -7.53
N ASP A 101 -13.96 3.16 -7.49
CA ASP A 101 -15.10 3.90 -6.93
C ASP A 101 -15.35 3.46 -5.47
N PHE A 102 -15.52 4.43 -4.57
CA PHE A 102 -15.88 4.17 -3.18
C PHE A 102 -17.37 4.35 -2.94
N TYR A 103 -17.96 3.44 -2.18
CA TYR A 103 -19.39 3.53 -1.85
C TYR A 103 -19.66 4.77 -0.99
N GLY A 104 -20.50 5.67 -1.50
CA GLY A 104 -20.91 6.89 -0.78
C GLY A 104 -20.02 8.10 -1.02
N GLU A 105 -18.97 7.99 -1.85
CA GLU A 105 -18.08 9.09 -2.20
C GLU A 105 -18.26 9.52 -3.66
N ASP A 106 -18.19 10.84 -3.92
CA ASP A 106 -18.28 11.39 -5.28
C ASP A 106 -16.92 11.38 -6.01
N VAL A 107 -15.83 11.21 -5.25
CA VAL A 107 -14.46 11.17 -5.76
C VAL A 107 -13.86 9.82 -5.40
N GLY A 108 -13.49 9.05 -6.43
CA GLY A 108 -12.82 7.78 -6.28
C GLY A 108 -11.30 7.91 -6.14
N HIS A 109 -10.60 6.80 -6.40
CA HIS A 109 -9.14 6.71 -6.42
C HIS A 109 -8.64 6.14 -7.75
N ALA A 110 -7.34 6.26 -8.00
CA ALA A 110 -6.69 5.64 -9.14
C ALA A 110 -5.36 4.99 -8.75
N ALA A 111 -5.02 3.91 -9.44
CA ALA A 111 -3.84 3.09 -9.18
C ALA A 111 -3.36 2.40 -10.48
N THR A 112 -2.22 1.71 -10.43
CA THR A 112 -1.67 0.99 -11.58
C THR A 112 -1.66 -0.52 -11.32
N ALA A 113 -2.17 -1.30 -12.28
CA ALA A 113 -2.24 -2.75 -12.21
C ALA A 113 -1.20 -3.41 -13.12
N PHE A 114 -0.63 -4.52 -12.64
CA PHE A 114 0.38 -5.32 -13.31
C PHE A 114 0.02 -6.79 -13.20
N MET A 115 -0.01 -7.52 -14.31
CA MET A 115 -0.10 -8.97 -14.26
C MET A 115 1.31 -9.54 -14.08
N THR A 116 1.54 -10.29 -13.00
CA THR A 116 2.81 -10.98 -12.78
C THR A 116 2.71 -12.44 -13.19
N THR A 117 3.80 -12.98 -13.73
CA THR A 117 3.85 -14.37 -14.22
C THR A 117 3.83 -15.40 -13.10
N ASP A 118 4.11 -15.01 -11.86
CA ASP A 118 4.33 -15.89 -10.71
C ASP A 118 3.46 -15.57 -9.48
N ARG A 119 2.81 -14.41 -9.42
CA ARG A 119 1.92 -14.03 -8.30
C ARG A 119 0.55 -13.49 -8.72
N GLY A 120 0.25 -13.46 -10.02
CA GLY A 120 -1.02 -12.95 -10.55
C GLY A 120 -1.08 -11.43 -10.57
N LEU A 121 -2.29 -10.89 -10.50
CA LEU A 121 -2.54 -9.45 -10.58
C LEU A 121 -2.06 -8.73 -9.32
N VAL A 122 -1.26 -7.69 -9.51
CA VAL A 122 -0.76 -6.78 -8.47
C VAL A 122 -1.26 -5.38 -8.79
N ILE A 123 -1.68 -4.63 -7.78
CA ILE A 123 -2.09 -3.23 -7.92
C ILE A 123 -1.15 -2.40 -7.05
N ILE A 124 -0.57 -1.35 -7.62
CA ILE A 124 0.34 -0.43 -6.98
C ILE A 124 -0.36 0.91 -6.83
N ASP A 125 -0.34 1.45 -5.61
CA ASP A 125 -0.67 2.84 -5.31
C ASP A 125 0.61 3.60 -4.97
N ASP A 126 1.03 4.44 -5.91
CA ASP A 126 2.19 5.31 -5.89
C ASP A 126 1.81 6.75 -5.48
N THR A 127 0.57 6.99 -5.06
CA THR A 127 0.10 8.32 -4.70
C THR A 127 0.84 8.82 -3.45
N SER A 128 1.58 9.92 -3.60
CA SER A 128 2.27 10.57 -2.49
C SER A 128 1.31 11.35 -1.58
N SER A 129 1.79 11.76 -0.41
CA SER A 129 0.96 12.50 0.55
C SER A 129 0.76 13.98 0.16
N TYR A 130 -0.35 14.56 0.63
CA TYR A 130 -0.68 15.99 0.49
C TYR A 130 0.35 16.93 1.14
N ASP A 131 1.20 16.41 2.04
CA ASP A 131 1.94 17.19 3.02
C ASP A 131 3.34 16.58 3.18
N VAL A 132 4.31 17.01 2.37
CA VAL A 132 5.75 16.75 2.61
C VAL A 132 6.22 17.28 3.98
N ALA A 133 5.37 18.00 4.72
CA ALA A 133 5.65 18.57 6.04
C ALA A 133 4.91 17.89 7.21
N ARG A 134 3.98 16.95 6.99
CA ARG A 134 3.42 16.09 8.06
C ARG A 134 3.90 14.67 7.90
N GLN A 135 5.22 14.56 8.06
CA GLN A 135 5.88 13.40 8.60
C GLN A 135 5.33 13.12 10.01
N ASP A 136 4.16 12.48 10.09
CA ASP A 136 3.64 11.93 11.34
C ASP A 136 4.58 10.82 11.82
N ILE A 137 4.72 10.67 13.13
CA ILE A 137 5.87 10.06 13.85
C ILE A 137 6.02 8.54 13.56
N SER A 138 6.43 8.22 12.34
CA SER A 138 7.05 6.97 11.84
C SER A 138 8.04 7.26 10.70
N SER A 139 8.22 8.55 10.39
CA SER A 139 8.67 9.10 9.12
C SER A 139 10.10 9.67 9.18
N ASN A 140 10.95 9.12 10.04
CA ASN A 140 12.40 9.28 9.90
C ASN A 140 13.02 8.32 8.87
N ALA A 141 12.20 7.51 8.19
CA ALA A 141 12.56 6.85 6.95
C ALA A 141 11.92 7.65 5.81
N VAL A 142 12.71 8.28 4.95
CA VAL A 142 12.25 8.62 3.60
C VAL A 142 12.16 7.28 2.86
N GLY A 143 11.15 6.48 3.22
CA GLY A 143 10.75 5.26 2.54
C GLY A 143 9.75 5.65 1.46
N SER A 144 9.81 4.97 0.34
CA SER A 144 8.99 5.20 -0.85
C SER A 144 7.49 5.31 -0.51
N PHE A 145 6.75 6.08 -1.31
CA PHE A 145 5.29 6.14 -1.22
C PHE A 145 4.61 4.96 -1.93
N ASP A 146 5.35 4.06 -2.57
CA ASP A 146 4.81 2.89 -3.23
C ASP A 146 4.21 1.90 -2.23
N LYS A 147 2.97 1.53 -2.52
CA LYS A 147 2.21 0.58 -1.72
C LYS A 147 1.57 -0.46 -2.63
N VAL A 148 1.44 -1.69 -2.15
CA VAL A 148 0.57 -2.69 -2.78
C VAL A 148 -0.85 -2.41 -2.32
N ALA A 149 -1.73 -2.14 -3.28
CA ALA A 149 -3.15 -1.94 -3.05
C ALA A 149 -3.92 -3.27 -3.09
N TYR A 150 -4.77 -3.47 -2.10
CA TYR A 150 -5.61 -4.65 -1.92
C TYR A 150 -7.06 -4.24 -2.13
N ILE A 151 -7.63 -4.74 -3.21
CA ILE A 151 -9.00 -4.42 -3.62
C ILE A 151 -9.79 -5.73 -3.66
N ALA A 152 -11.01 -5.70 -3.14
CA ALA A 152 -12.03 -6.72 -3.34
C ALA A 152 -13.36 -5.98 -3.49
N ILE A 153 -14.07 -6.17 -4.60
CA ILE A 153 -15.34 -5.45 -4.83
C ILE A 153 -16.30 -5.74 -3.67
N GLY A 154 -16.78 -4.67 -3.02
CA GLY A 154 -17.64 -4.75 -1.84
C GLY A 154 -16.90 -4.91 -0.51
N GLN A 155 -15.57 -4.81 -0.50
CA GLN A 155 -14.73 -4.75 0.70
C GLN A 155 -14.03 -3.41 0.80
N ASP A 156 -13.42 -3.14 1.96
CA ASP A 156 -12.62 -1.94 2.19
C ASP A 156 -11.37 -1.91 1.32
N TYR A 157 -10.94 -0.70 0.94
CA TYR A 157 -9.67 -0.50 0.27
C TYR A 157 -8.51 -0.66 1.26
N GLY A 158 -7.54 -1.51 0.89
CA GLY A 158 -6.37 -1.76 1.70
C GLY A 158 -5.09 -1.36 1.01
N VAL A 159 -4.09 -0.96 1.80
CA VAL A 159 -2.72 -0.74 1.33
C VAL A 159 -1.73 -1.35 2.31
N VAL A 160 -0.66 -1.92 1.76
CA VAL A 160 0.48 -2.42 2.53
C VAL A 160 1.76 -1.86 1.89
N PRO A 161 2.72 -1.32 2.66
CA PRO A 161 4.00 -0.85 2.12
C PRO A 161 4.70 -1.91 1.28
N LEU A 162 5.35 -1.49 0.18
CA LEU A 162 5.99 -2.39 -0.78
C LEU A 162 6.99 -3.33 -0.10
N GLU A 163 7.70 -2.85 0.92
CA GLU A 163 8.78 -3.57 1.61
C GLU A 163 8.26 -4.75 2.44
N VAL A 164 7.00 -4.72 2.86
CA VAL A 164 6.42 -5.76 3.72
C VAL A 164 5.40 -6.63 2.99
N ALA A 165 4.85 -6.16 1.87
CA ALA A 165 3.89 -6.90 1.06
C ALA A 165 4.51 -8.17 0.44
N SER A 166 4.05 -9.35 0.89
CA SER A 166 4.56 -10.63 0.39
C SER A 166 3.60 -11.39 -0.53
N SER A 167 2.37 -10.89 -0.70
CA SER A 167 1.34 -11.48 -1.54
C SER A 167 0.37 -10.39 -2.02
N PRO A 168 -0.14 -10.44 -3.26
CA PRO A 168 -1.15 -9.50 -3.75
C PRO A 168 -2.60 -9.90 -3.40
N LEU A 169 -2.79 -11.01 -2.69
CA LEU A 169 -4.14 -11.53 -2.41
C LEU A 169 -4.82 -10.77 -1.27
N TYR A 170 -6.12 -10.50 -1.39
CA TYR A 170 -6.87 -9.75 -0.38
C TYR A 170 -6.89 -10.44 1.01
N ASN A 171 -6.86 -11.78 1.07
CA ASN A 171 -6.77 -12.52 2.34
C ASN A 171 -5.45 -12.31 3.08
N TYR A 172 -4.37 -12.00 2.36
CA TYR A 172 -3.11 -11.60 2.95
C TYR A 172 -3.26 -10.25 3.66
N TYR A 173 -3.93 -9.28 3.03
CA TYR A 173 -4.22 -7.99 3.67
C TYR A 173 -5.05 -8.15 4.96
N LEU A 174 -6.07 -9.01 4.95
CA LEU A 174 -6.83 -9.30 6.18
C LEU A 174 -5.94 -9.88 7.30
N SER A 175 -5.05 -10.80 6.94
CA SER A 175 -4.09 -11.39 7.88
C SER A 175 -3.07 -10.35 8.38
N TYR A 176 -2.64 -9.45 7.50
CA TYR A 176 -1.77 -8.32 7.85
C TYR A 176 -2.45 -7.39 8.87
N LEU A 177 -3.72 -7.03 8.66
CA LEU A 177 -4.48 -6.21 9.62
C LEU A 177 -4.60 -6.86 11.00
N ASP A 178 -4.85 -8.17 11.05
CA ASP A 178 -4.94 -8.89 12.33
C ASP A 178 -3.60 -8.93 13.06
N ASN A 179 -2.50 -9.17 12.33
CA ASN A 179 -1.15 -9.10 12.90
C ASN A 179 -0.79 -7.68 13.37
N PHE A 180 -1.18 -6.66 12.61
CA PHE A 180 -0.96 -5.27 12.97
C PHE A 180 -1.72 -4.91 14.26
N ARG A 181 -2.99 -5.31 14.38
CA ARG A 181 -3.76 -5.14 15.63
C ARG A 181 -3.10 -5.82 16.82
N LEU A 182 -2.60 -7.04 16.64
CA LEU A 182 -1.89 -7.76 17.70
C LEU A 182 -0.59 -7.05 18.08
N PHE A 183 0.15 -6.53 17.11
CA PHE A 183 1.36 -5.74 17.33
C PHE A 183 1.05 -4.47 18.12
N GLU A 184 0.03 -3.70 17.73
CA GLU A 184 -0.40 -2.49 18.44
C GLU A 184 -0.79 -2.79 19.89
N GLN A 185 -1.55 -3.86 20.13
CA GLN A 185 -1.91 -4.29 21.49
C GLN A 185 -0.68 -4.64 22.34
N LYS A 186 0.31 -5.30 21.75
CA LYS A 186 1.58 -5.61 22.44
C LYS A 186 2.37 -4.35 22.72
N ARG A 187 2.47 -3.43 21.75
CA ARG A 187 3.13 -2.13 21.92
C ARG A 187 2.48 -1.34 23.06
N ASP A 188 1.16 -1.21 23.05
CA ASP A 188 0.43 -0.47 24.08
C ASP A 188 0.62 -1.10 25.48
N THR A 189 0.67 -2.43 25.55
CA THR A 189 0.96 -3.16 26.80
C THR A 189 2.37 -2.87 27.29
N TYR A 190 3.35 -2.95 26.39
CA TYR A 190 4.75 -2.66 26.67
C TYR A 190 4.95 -1.21 27.13
N GLU A 191 4.36 -0.25 26.42
CA GLU A 191 4.46 1.18 26.75
C GLU A 191 3.82 1.48 28.12
N ALA A 192 2.70 0.84 28.44
CA ALA A 192 2.08 0.95 29.75
C ALA A 192 2.96 0.35 30.86
N ASP A 193 3.57 -0.82 30.65
CA ASP A 193 4.43 -1.47 31.64
C ASP A 193 5.76 -0.72 31.82
N ALA A 194 6.37 -0.23 30.74
CA ALA A 194 7.53 0.65 30.77
C ALA A 194 7.25 1.97 31.51
N THR A 195 6.09 2.58 31.25
CA THR A 195 5.65 3.79 31.96
C THR A 195 5.46 3.50 33.46
N ALA A 196 4.86 2.37 33.81
CA ALA A 196 4.69 1.95 35.21
C ALA A 196 6.04 1.67 35.89
N TYR A 197 6.99 1.05 35.18
CA TYR A 197 8.36 0.84 35.63
C TYR A 197 9.05 2.17 35.95
N GLU A 198 9.00 3.15 35.03
CA GLU A 198 9.62 4.46 35.21
C GLU A 198 9.01 5.23 36.38
N GLN A 199 7.67 5.23 36.49
CA GLN A 199 6.95 5.85 37.60
C GLN A 199 7.29 5.20 38.93
N ALA A 200 7.33 3.87 38.98
CA ALA A 200 7.69 3.13 40.18
C ALA A 200 9.16 3.38 40.57
N LEU A 201 10.09 3.41 39.61
CA LEU A 201 11.49 3.71 39.89
C LEU A 201 11.67 5.14 40.40
N GLY A 202 10.86 6.09 39.92
CA GLY A 202 10.83 7.47 40.41
C GLY A 202 12.18 8.19 40.28
N GLY A 203 12.94 7.86 39.23
CA GLY A 203 14.29 8.41 39.00
C GLY A 203 15.36 7.91 39.97
N ARG A 204 15.07 6.91 40.81
CA ARG A 204 16.05 6.34 41.76
C ARG A 204 17.13 5.56 41.00
N ILE A 205 18.38 5.92 41.23
CA ILE A 205 19.57 5.27 40.63
C ILE A 205 20.33 4.36 41.60
N ARG A 206 19.91 4.30 42.87
CA ARG A 206 20.52 3.43 43.91
C ARG A 206 19.42 2.70 44.65
N LEU A 207 19.35 1.40 44.44
CA LEU A 207 18.38 0.51 45.07
C LEU A 207 19.10 -0.43 46.05
N LYS A 208 18.38 -0.85 47.10
CA LYS A 208 18.84 -1.87 48.06
C LYS A 208 17.92 -3.09 47.96
N GLU A 209 18.34 -4.23 48.49
CA GLU A 209 17.44 -5.38 48.58
C GLU A 209 16.25 -5.10 49.51
N PRO A 210 15.04 -5.57 49.18
CA PRO A 210 14.68 -6.41 48.01
C PRO A 210 14.30 -5.61 46.74
N GLU A 211 14.30 -4.28 46.78
CA GLU A 211 13.88 -3.44 45.65
C GLU A 211 14.76 -3.63 44.41
N TYR A 212 16.07 -3.80 44.59
CA TYR A 212 16.97 -4.06 43.47
C TYR A 212 16.54 -5.29 42.67
N THR A 213 16.36 -6.43 43.34
CA THR A 213 15.91 -7.67 42.69
C THR A 213 14.55 -7.49 42.02
N TYR A 214 13.62 -6.76 42.65
CA TYR A 214 12.31 -6.48 42.06
C TYR A 214 12.41 -5.71 40.73
N PHE A 215 13.14 -4.59 40.71
CA PHE A 215 13.28 -3.77 39.50
C PHE A 215 14.17 -4.44 38.44
N ALA A 216 15.17 -5.22 38.84
CA ALA A 216 15.99 -6.01 37.90
C ALA A 216 15.12 -7.04 37.16
N ASN A 217 14.31 -7.82 37.88
CA ASN A 217 13.41 -8.79 37.26
C ASN A 217 12.36 -8.12 36.35
N TRP A 218 11.86 -6.94 36.72
CA TRP A 218 10.93 -6.19 35.87
C TRP A 218 11.62 -5.71 34.58
N HIS A 219 12.80 -5.12 34.71
CA HIS A 219 13.60 -4.72 33.55
C HIS A 219 13.90 -5.91 32.62
N ASP A 220 14.26 -7.07 33.17
CA ASP A 220 14.54 -8.27 32.38
C ASP A 220 13.29 -8.78 31.65
N ARG A 221 12.08 -8.63 32.22
CA ARG A 221 10.82 -8.94 31.51
C ARG A 221 10.59 -7.98 30.34
N LEU A 222 10.74 -6.67 30.57
CA LEU A 222 10.58 -5.66 29.51
C LEU A 222 11.58 -5.88 28.36
N GLN A 223 12.78 -6.38 28.65
CA GLN A 223 13.75 -6.71 27.59
C GLN A 223 13.45 -7.99 26.82
N ALA A 224 12.58 -8.86 27.35
CA ALA A 224 12.24 -10.15 26.75
C ALA A 224 10.96 -10.13 25.89
N GLU A 225 10.20 -9.03 25.92
CA GLU A 225 8.98 -8.79 25.15
C GLU A 225 9.26 -8.28 23.72
#